data_AF-E8JZK0-F1
#
_entry.id   AF-E8JZK0-F1
#
_cell.length_a   1.000
_cell.length_b   1.000
_cell.length_c   1.000
_cell.angle_alpha   90.00
_cell.angle_beta   90.00
_cell.angle_gamma   90.00
#
_symmetry.space_group_name_H-M   'P 1'
#
loop_
_entity.id
_entity.type
_entity.pdbx_description
1 polymer ?
#
loop_
_entity_poly.entity_id
_entity_poly.type
_entity_poly.pdbx_seq_one_letter_code
_entity_poly.pdbx_strand_id
1 'polypeptide(L)' 'MDRKENITPNTLEIQKNDEYDYFDNLIHRELADGEVQNYFYDLHDKLVIAKIFKKTAQKKLDPTPTTPWVEE' A
#
# COMPACT_ATOMS: atom_id res chain seq x y z
N MET A 1 43.07 -8.26 0.89
CA MET A 1 42.27 -8.29 2.14
C MET A 1 40.82 -8.22 1.70
N ASP A 2 40.35 -9.35 1.19
CA ASP A 2 39.11 -9.45 0.43
C ASP A 2 38.07 -10.03 1.38
N ARG A 3 37.38 -9.15 2.11
CA ARG A 3 36.13 -9.55 2.78
C ARG A 3 35.06 -9.66 1.70
N LYS A 4 35.02 -10.85 1.08
CA LYS A 4 33.86 -11.35 0.35
C LYS A 4 32.75 -11.57 1.37
N GLU A 5 31.99 -10.52 1.64
CA GLU A 5 30.71 -10.67 2.32
C GLU A 5 29.74 -11.28 1.31
N ASN A 6 29.69 -12.61 1.34
CA ASN A 6 28.66 -13.43 0.70
C ASN A 6 27.31 -13.08 1.34
N ILE A 7 26.74 -11.94 0.96
CA ILE A 7 25.34 -11.66 1.24
C ILE A 7 24.59 -12.12 0.01
N THR A 8 24.23 -13.40 -0.03
CA THR A 8 23.15 -13.89 -0.87
C THR A 8 21.91 -13.03 -0.61
N PRO A 9 21.43 -12.19 -1.55
CA PRO A 9 20.16 -11.50 -1.37
C PRO A 9 19.05 -12.46 -1.82
N ASN A 10 18.87 -13.57 -1.11
CA ASN A 10 17.75 -14.47 -1.39
C ASN A 10 17.28 -15.24 -0.16
N THR A 11 16.69 -14.55 0.82
CA THR A 11 15.80 -15.23 1.79
C THR A 11 14.70 -14.35 2.38
N LEU A 12 14.42 -13.16 1.84
CA LEU A 12 13.31 -12.34 2.32
C LEU A 12 12.63 -11.65 1.13
N GLU A 13 11.81 -12.40 0.40
CA GLU A 13 10.63 -11.84 -0.26
C GLU A 13 9.76 -11.23 0.84
N ILE A 14 10.06 -10.01 1.22
CA ILE A 14 9.08 -9.17 1.86
C ILE A 14 9.03 -7.92 1.02
N GLN A 15 8.04 -7.87 0.13
CA GLN A 15 7.39 -6.59 -0.20
C GLN A 15 6.71 -6.10 1.09
N LYS A 16 7.52 -5.81 2.11
CA LYS A 16 7.09 -5.11 3.32
C LYS A 16 7.15 -3.66 2.91
N ASN A 17 6.04 -3.15 2.39
CA ASN A 17 5.89 -1.75 2.07
C ASN A 17 5.62 -0.93 3.36
N ASP A 18 6.28 -1.32 4.46
CA ASP A 18 6.20 -0.66 5.74
C ASP A 18 7.35 0.34 5.79
N GLU A 19 7.04 1.63 5.71
CA GLU A 19 8.03 2.70 5.86
C GLU A 19 7.97 3.28 7.27
N TYR A 20 9.14 3.59 7.81
CA TYR A 20 9.32 4.14 9.15
C TYR A 20 10.05 5.48 9.06
N ASP A 21 9.74 6.39 9.98
CA ASP A 21 10.48 7.63 10.14
C ASP A 21 11.80 7.44 10.90
N TYR A 22 12.49 8.53 11.20
CA TYR A 22 13.74 8.54 11.95
C TYR A 22 13.59 8.04 13.40
N PHE A 23 12.38 8.08 13.97
CA PHE A 23 12.07 7.67 15.33
C PHE A 23 11.49 6.24 15.40
N ASP A 24 11.58 5.47 14.30
CA ASP A 24 10.97 4.15 14.15
C ASP A 24 9.43 4.15 14.25
N ASN A 25 8.79 5.30 14.02
CA ASN A 25 7.34 5.37 13.90
C ASN A 25 6.92 4.86 12.51
N LEU A 26 5.92 3.98 12.45
CA LEU A 26 5.34 3.51 11.19
C LEU A 26 4.61 4.68 10.51
N ILE A 27 5.08 5.15 9.35
CA ILE A 27 4.49 6.27 8.59
C ILE A 27 3.69 5.81 7.36
N HIS A 28 3.99 4.63 6.83
CA HIS A 28 3.31 4.08 5.65
C HIS A 28 3.25 2.56 5.72
N ARG A 29 2.13 1.98 5.29
CA ARG A 29 1.94 0.53 5.12
C ARG A 29 1.04 0.27 3.93
N GLU A 30 1.51 -0.47 2.94
CA GLU A 30 0.66 -1.07 1.91
C GLU A 30 0.47 -2.56 2.20
N LEU A 31 -0.77 -2.95 2.44
CA LEU A 31 -1.17 -4.34 2.62
C LEU A 31 -1.40 -5.01 1.25
N ALA A 32 -1.24 -6.33 1.21
CA ALA A 32 -1.41 -7.15 0.01
C ALA A 32 -2.85 -7.13 -0.56
N ASP A 33 -3.82 -6.69 0.23
CA ASP A 33 -5.21 -6.47 -0.21
C ASP A 33 -5.42 -5.12 -0.93
N GLY A 34 -4.34 -4.33 -1.09
CA GLY A 34 -4.36 -3.00 -1.69
C GLY A 34 -4.83 -1.90 -0.73
N GLU A 35 -4.94 -2.19 0.57
CA GLU A 35 -5.15 -1.18 1.58
C GLU A 35 -3.85 -0.44 1.88
N VAL A 36 -3.88 0.89 1.74
CA VAL A 36 -2.76 1.78 2.02
C VAL A 36 -3.09 2.59 3.27
N GLN A 37 -2.28 2.43 4.30
CA GLN A 37 -2.40 3.12 5.57
C GLN A 37 -1.25 4.12 5.71
N ASN A 38 -1.57 5.40 5.89
CA ASN A 38 -0.58 6.44 6.14
C ASN A 38 -0.81 7.02 7.53
N TYR A 39 0.25 7.17 8.30
CA TYR A 39 0.21 7.60 9.69
C TYR A 39 1.00 8.91 9.83
N PHE A 40 0.38 9.92 10.44
CA PHE A 40 0.99 11.22 10.66
C PHE A 40 1.12 11.48 12.16
N TYR A 41 2.34 11.76 12.60
CA TYR A 41 2.66 12.04 14.00
C TYR A 41 2.84 13.55 14.23
N ASP A 42 2.59 14.01 15.45
CA ASP A 42 2.95 15.35 15.89
C ASP A 42 4.45 15.42 16.26
N LEU A 43 4.91 16.58 16.71
CA LEU A 43 6.29 16.80 17.17
C LEU A 43 6.67 16.00 18.43
N HIS A 44 5.72 15.29 19.04
CA HIS A 44 5.91 14.49 20.23
C HIS A 44 5.72 12.98 19.95
N ASP A 45 5.85 12.56 18.69
CA ASP A 45 5.67 11.17 18.26
C ASP A 45 4.27 10.62 18.57
N LYS A 46 3.26 11.49 18.69
CA LYS A 46 1.87 11.05 18.90
C LYS A 46 1.15 11.04 17.56
N LEU A 47 0.52 9.91 17.25
CA LEU A 47 -0.33 9.76 16.08
C LEU A 47 -1.47 10.78 16.11
N VAL A 48 -1.50 11.68 15.13
CA VAL A 48 -2.56 12.69 14.98
C VAL A 48 -3.61 12.21 13.98
N ILE A 49 -3.16 11.67 12.84
CA ILE A 49 -4.03 11.31 11.73
C ILE A 49 -3.60 9.94 11.18
N ALA A 50 -4.57 9.04 11.01
CA ALA A 50 -4.42 7.83 10.22
C ALA A 50 -5.29 7.93 8.97
N LYS A 51 -4.68 7.82 7.79
CA LYS A 51 -5.37 7.85 6.50
C LYS A 51 -5.31 6.48 5.86
N ILE A 52 -6.43 5.77 5.93
CA ILE A 52 -6.59 4.43 5.38
C ILE A 52 -7.34 4.53 4.05
N PHE A 53 -6.70 4.04 3.00
CA PHE A 53 -7.26 3.95 1.66
C PHE A 53 -7.40 2.50 1.28
N LYS A 54 -8.62 2.04 1.07
CA LYS A 54 -8.82 0.74 0.43
C LYS A 54 -8.78 0.95 -1.07
N LYS A 55 -7.84 0.31 -1.79
CA LYS A 55 -8.05 0.02 -3.23
C LYS A 55 -9.17 -1.00 -3.35
N THR A 56 -10.39 -0.64 -2.95
CA THR A 56 -11.57 -1.33 -3.41
C THR A 56 -11.47 -1.25 -4.92
N ALA A 57 -11.22 -2.39 -5.57
CA ALA A 57 -11.24 -2.51 -7.01
C ALA A 57 -12.45 -1.70 -7.47
N GLN A 58 -12.21 -0.67 -8.30
CA GLN A 58 -13.28 -0.08 -9.07
C GLN A 58 -13.92 -1.27 -9.76
N LYS A 59 -15.03 -1.74 -9.20
CA LYS A 59 -15.94 -2.66 -9.85
C LYS A 59 -16.22 -1.92 -11.15
N LYS A 60 -15.62 -2.39 -12.25
CA LYS A 60 -16.13 -2.15 -13.58
C LYS A 60 -17.56 -2.67 -13.49
N LEU A 61 -18.47 -1.79 -13.10
CA LEU A 61 -19.81 -1.85 -13.62
C LEU A 61 -19.55 -1.51 -15.07
N ASP A 62 -19.30 -2.53 -15.89
CA ASP A 62 -19.35 -2.36 -17.33
C ASP A 62 -20.69 -1.67 -17.57
N PRO A 63 -20.74 -0.40 -18.03
CA PRO A 63 -21.95 0.03 -18.68
C PRO A 63 -21.92 -0.73 -19.99
N THR A 64 -22.44 -1.96 -20.02
CA THR A 64 -22.74 -2.61 -21.29
C THR A 64 -23.67 -1.63 -22.02
N PRO A 65 -23.28 -1.04 -23.16
CA PRO A 65 -24.23 -0.37 -24.01
C PRO A 65 -24.98 -1.48 -24.74
N THR A 66 -25.92 -2.14 -24.07
CA THR A 66 -26.88 -3.01 -24.76
C THR A 66 -28.17 -2.24 -24.90
N THR A 67 -28.15 -1.26 -25.78
CA THR A 67 -29.32 -0.97 -26.59
C THR A 67 -29.52 -2.14 -27.56
N PRO A 68 -30.57 -2.96 -27.43
CA PRO A 68 -31.27 -3.41 -28.61
C PRO A 68 -32.16 -2.24 -29.08
N TRP A 69 -32.31 -2.15 -30.38
CA TRP A 69 -33.04 -1.09 -31.07
C TRP A 69 -34.54 -1.08 -30.72
N VAL A 70 -35.11 0.12 -30.87
CA VAL A 70 -36.52 0.55 -30.92
C VAL A 70 -37.58 -0.53 -31.19
N GLU A 71 -38.62 -0.55 -30.33
CA GLU A 71 -40.04 -0.92 -30.56
C GLU A 71 -40.77 -0.33 -29.32
N GLU A 72 -41.73 0.59 -29.39
CA GLU A 72 -43.01 0.65 -30.13
C GLU A 72 -43.36 2.10 -30.56
#